data_AF-A0A3B0N7Z3-F1
#
_entry.id   AF-A0A3B0N7Z3-F1
#
_cell.length_a   1.000
_cell.length_b   1.000
_cell.length_c   1.000
_cell.angle_alpha   90.00
_cell.angle_beta   90.00
_cell.angle_gamma   90.00
#
_symmetry.space_group_name_H-M   'P 1'
#
loop_
_entity.id
_entity.type
_entity.pdbx_description
1 polymer ?
#
loop_
_entity_poly.entity_id
_entity_poly.type
_entity_poly.pdbx_seq_one_letter_code
_entity_poly.pdbx_strand_id
1 'polypeptide(L)'
;MTDKDSLLSEIANLDSQLKQWFLFRRVQAERSLSIKKLLDDNNFLGLSANNNKVPVTDQVLWHDIVKGKPELEDELSPNAREMKADKYLDIFRRSCDYDNECRLPGSNYFRCLQDNFKTTSSERNELCLTSFNAFDECRKKLLDTQQRLVEQSLKRQEEQDNKAKVCFKSI
;
A
#
# COMPACT_ATOMS: atom_id res chain seq x y z
N MET A 1 36.54 18.76 39.65
CA MET A 1 37.18 17.56 39.09
C MET A 1 36.08 16.57 38.80
N THR A 2 35.70 16.39 37.54
CA THR A 2 34.81 15.30 37.14
C THR A 2 35.53 13.99 37.43
N ASP A 3 34.88 13.11 38.17
CA ASP A 3 35.45 11.81 38.52
C ASP A 3 35.63 10.96 37.25
N LYS A 4 36.80 10.31 37.12
CA LYS A 4 37.15 9.50 35.95
C LYS A 4 36.12 8.38 35.73
N ASP A 5 35.59 7.83 36.81
CA ASP A 5 34.59 6.77 36.78
C ASP A 5 33.23 7.28 36.26
N SER A 6 32.91 8.56 36.51
CA SER A 6 31.72 9.20 35.94
C SER A 6 31.82 9.34 34.42
N LEU A 7 32.98 9.72 33.90
CA LEU A 7 33.21 9.85 32.45
C LEU A 7 33.15 8.50 31.73
N LEU A 8 33.73 7.45 32.33
CA LEU A 8 33.69 6.10 31.77
C LEU A 8 32.26 5.53 31.73
N SER A 9 31.46 5.80 32.77
CA SER A 9 30.04 5.43 32.80
C SER A 9 29.23 6.14 31.71
N GLU A 10 29.50 7.44 31.49
CA GLU A 10 28.85 8.22 30.44
C GLU A 10 29.18 7.70 29.04
N ILE A 11 30.46 7.40 28.77
CA ILE A 11 30.89 6.80 27.49
C ILE A 11 30.23 5.44 27.27
N ALA A 12 30.18 4.58 28.29
CA ALA A 12 29.53 3.27 28.20
C ALA A 12 28.03 3.39 27.91
N ASN A 13 27.36 4.39 28.48
CA ASN A 13 25.96 4.69 28.19
C ASN A 13 25.75 5.16 26.74
N LEU A 14 26.63 6.04 26.22
CA LEU A 14 26.59 6.49 24.84
C LEU A 14 26.83 5.34 23.85
N ASP A 15 27.79 4.45 24.12
CA ASP A 15 28.05 3.27 23.29
C ASP A 15 26.86 2.30 23.26
N SER A 16 26.21 2.07 24.42
CA SER A 16 24.99 1.27 24.51
C SER A 16 23.86 1.84 23.64
N GLN A 17 23.65 3.16 23.69
CA GLN A 17 22.63 3.84 22.88
C GLN A 17 22.92 3.72 21.38
N LEU A 18 24.17 3.94 20.97
CA LEU A 18 24.60 3.80 19.57
C LEU A 18 24.41 2.36 19.07
N LYS A 19 24.78 1.38 19.89
CA LYS A 19 24.61 -0.04 19.57
C LYS A 19 23.13 -0.41 19.41
N GLN A 20 22.25 0.07 20.30
CA GLN A 20 20.82 -0.17 20.18
C GLN A 20 20.24 0.43 18.90
N TRP A 21 20.56 1.69 18.59
CA TRP A 21 20.15 2.34 17.35
C TRP A 21 20.61 1.55 16.11
N PHE A 22 21.90 1.18 16.07
CA PHE A 22 22.49 0.47 14.94
C PHE A 22 21.84 -0.91 14.73
N LEU A 23 21.69 -1.69 15.79
CA LEU A 23 21.08 -3.02 15.72
C LEU A 23 19.62 -2.93 15.27
N PHE A 24 18.85 -1.99 15.83
CA PHE A 24 17.48 -1.76 15.40
C PHE A 24 17.40 -1.41 13.91
N ARG A 25 18.23 -0.47 13.45
CA ARG A 25 18.30 -0.06 12.03
C ARG A 25 18.60 -1.22 11.11
N ARG A 26 19.63 -1.99 11.45
CA ARG A 26 20.09 -3.12 10.62
C ARG A 26 19.02 -4.20 10.50
N VAL A 27 18.43 -4.61 11.62
CA VAL A 27 17.39 -5.66 11.62
C VAL A 27 16.16 -5.21 10.81
N GLN A 28 15.71 -3.96 10.97
CA GLN A 28 14.57 -3.45 10.21
C GLN A 28 14.85 -3.35 8.70
N ALA A 29 16.06 -2.94 8.32
CA ALA A 29 16.48 -2.89 6.92
C ALA A 29 16.54 -4.29 6.29
N GLU A 30 17.20 -5.25 6.94
CA GLU A 30 17.32 -6.64 6.47
C GLU A 30 15.95 -7.31 6.33
N ARG A 31 15.07 -7.12 7.32
CA ARG A 31 13.68 -7.60 7.25
C ARG A 31 12.92 -6.99 6.08
N SER A 32 13.00 -5.67 5.89
CA SER A 32 12.25 -4.97 4.83
C SER A 32 12.73 -5.38 3.44
N LEU A 33 14.05 -5.55 3.26
CA LEU A 33 14.63 -6.05 2.00
C LEU A 33 14.20 -7.49 1.72
N SER A 34 14.14 -8.33 2.77
CA SER A 34 13.68 -9.72 2.63
C SER A 34 12.21 -9.80 2.23
N ILE A 35 11.35 -8.96 2.83
CA ILE A 35 9.93 -8.86 2.44
C ILE A 35 9.81 -8.37 1.01
N LYS A 36 10.54 -7.31 0.63
CA LYS A 36 10.55 -6.83 -0.75
C LYS A 36 10.92 -7.93 -1.74
N LYS A 37 12.01 -8.65 -1.47
CA LYS A 37 12.45 -9.76 -2.32
C LYS A 37 11.37 -10.83 -2.45
N LEU A 38 10.73 -11.22 -1.34
CA LEU A 38 9.63 -12.19 -1.37
C LEU A 38 8.46 -11.70 -2.25
N LEU A 39 8.11 -10.42 -2.17
CA LEU A 39 7.05 -9.83 -3.00
C LEU A 39 7.45 -9.78 -4.49
N ASP A 40 8.68 -9.41 -4.79
CA ASP A 40 9.23 -9.33 -6.16
C ASP A 40 9.36 -10.72 -6.81
N ASP A 41 9.73 -11.74 -6.02
CA ASP A 41 9.87 -13.13 -6.46
C ASP A 41 8.51 -13.77 -6.75
N ASN A 42 7.46 -13.34 -6.04
CA ASN A 42 6.08 -13.81 -6.24
C ASN A 42 5.23 -12.85 -7.11
N ASN A 43 5.86 -11.89 -7.77
CA ASN A 43 5.22 -10.97 -8.72
C ASN A 43 4.02 -10.17 -8.14
N PHE A 44 4.10 -9.76 -6.87
CA PHE A 44 3.04 -8.98 -6.24
C PHE A 44 2.91 -7.58 -6.84
N LEU A 45 1.68 -7.04 -6.82
CA LEU A 45 1.36 -5.67 -7.23
C LEU A 45 0.57 -4.99 -6.10
N GLY A 46 1.08 -3.87 -5.60
CA GLY A 46 0.44 -3.08 -4.55
C GLY A 46 -0.20 -1.79 -5.08
N LEU A 47 -0.68 -0.94 -4.18
CA LEU A 47 -1.33 0.34 -4.52
C LEU A 47 -0.44 1.31 -5.33
N SER A 48 0.89 1.23 -5.15
CA SER A 48 1.85 2.04 -5.90
C SER A 48 2.13 1.53 -7.33
N ALA A 49 1.62 0.34 -7.68
CA ALA A 49 1.76 -0.30 -8.98
C ALA A 49 3.21 -0.40 -9.52
N ASN A 50 4.20 -0.61 -8.64
CA ASN A 50 5.62 -0.61 -8.99
C ASN A 50 6.17 -2.00 -9.37
N ASN A 51 5.51 -2.71 -10.29
CA ASN A 51 5.99 -4.00 -10.77
C ASN A 51 5.76 -4.15 -12.28
N ASN A 52 6.85 -4.18 -13.04
CA ASN A 52 6.86 -4.25 -14.50
C ASN A 52 6.80 -5.68 -15.06
N LYS A 53 6.86 -6.71 -14.21
CA LYS A 53 6.76 -8.12 -14.61
C LYS A 53 5.30 -8.58 -14.75
N VAL A 54 4.36 -7.81 -14.22
CA VAL A 54 2.92 -8.07 -14.36
C VAL A 54 2.50 -7.76 -15.80
N PRO A 55 1.65 -8.59 -16.46
CA PRO A 55 1.12 -8.28 -17.78
C PRO A 55 0.42 -6.90 -17.82
N VAL A 56 0.57 -6.17 -18.94
CA VAL A 56 0.01 -4.81 -19.10
C VAL A 56 -1.51 -4.80 -18.87
N THR A 57 -2.22 -5.84 -19.31
CA THR A 57 -3.67 -5.98 -19.10
C THR A 57 -4.03 -5.95 -17.61
N ASP A 58 -3.27 -6.64 -16.78
CA ASP A 58 -3.56 -6.76 -15.35
C ASP A 58 -3.12 -5.48 -14.62
N GLN A 59 -2.07 -4.81 -15.10
CA GLN A 59 -1.68 -3.49 -14.61
C GLN A 59 -2.78 -2.45 -14.84
N VAL A 60 -3.42 -2.45 -16.01
CA VAL A 60 -4.53 -1.52 -16.34
C VAL A 60 -5.73 -1.82 -15.45
N LEU A 61 -6.15 -3.08 -15.35
CA LEU A 61 -7.28 -3.45 -14.48
C LEU A 61 -7.00 -3.08 -13.02
N TRP A 62 -5.78 -3.31 -12.53
CA TRP A 62 -5.39 -2.92 -11.18
C TRP A 62 -5.34 -1.40 -10.99
N HIS A 63 -4.84 -0.66 -11.99
CA HIS A 63 -4.87 0.79 -11.98
C HIS A 63 -6.30 1.32 -11.85
N ASP A 64 -7.25 0.74 -12.58
CA ASP A 64 -8.65 1.15 -12.53
C ASP A 64 -9.28 0.87 -11.16
N ILE A 65 -8.93 -0.26 -10.53
CA ILE A 65 -9.37 -0.59 -9.17
C ILE A 65 -8.83 0.44 -8.15
N VAL A 66 -7.54 0.77 -8.23
CA VAL A 66 -6.86 1.56 -7.20
C VAL A 66 -7.03 3.08 -7.38
N LYS A 67 -6.90 3.58 -8.62
CA LYS A 67 -6.87 5.02 -8.92
C LYS A 67 -7.94 5.46 -9.91
N GLY A 68 -8.22 4.62 -10.90
CA GLY A 68 -9.19 4.91 -11.95
C GLY A 68 -10.63 4.60 -11.54
N LYS A 69 -11.45 4.28 -12.54
CA LYS A 69 -12.81 3.82 -12.33
C LYS A 69 -13.01 2.55 -13.16
N PRO A 70 -13.33 1.41 -12.53
CA PRO A 70 -13.60 0.18 -13.26
C PRO A 70 -14.84 0.32 -14.14
N GLU A 71 -14.66 0.48 -15.44
CA GLU A 71 -15.77 0.63 -16.38
C GLU A 71 -15.81 -0.53 -17.39
N LEU A 72 -17.00 -0.73 -17.98
CA LEU A 72 -17.24 -1.67 -19.07
C LEU A 72 -17.58 -0.81 -20.30
N GLU A 73 -16.77 -0.89 -21.34
CA GLU A 73 -16.91 -0.06 -22.54
C GLU A 73 -18.07 -0.54 -23.41
N ASP A 74 -18.81 0.38 -24.02
CA ASP A 74 -19.99 0.05 -24.82
C ASP A 74 -19.64 -0.55 -26.19
N GLU A 75 -18.38 -0.36 -26.64
CA GLU A 75 -17.82 -1.00 -27.83
C GLU A 75 -17.63 -2.51 -27.66
N LEU A 76 -17.62 -3.01 -26.43
CA LEU A 76 -17.46 -4.43 -26.13
C LEU A 76 -18.78 -5.19 -26.33
N SER A 77 -18.66 -6.42 -26.84
CA SER A 77 -19.80 -7.34 -26.88
C SER A 77 -20.33 -7.60 -25.46
N PRO A 78 -21.64 -7.92 -25.29
CA PRO A 78 -22.20 -8.22 -23.98
C PRO A 78 -21.39 -9.28 -23.19
N ASN A 79 -20.93 -10.34 -23.87
CA ASN A 79 -20.12 -11.39 -23.25
C ASN A 79 -18.72 -10.88 -22.83
N ALA A 80 -18.13 -9.97 -23.60
CA ALA A 80 -16.84 -9.37 -23.24
C ALA A 80 -16.99 -8.44 -22.01
N ARG A 81 -18.12 -7.72 -21.90
CA ARG A 81 -18.44 -6.90 -20.72
C ARG A 81 -18.66 -7.76 -19.47
N GLU A 82 -19.40 -8.85 -19.59
CA GLU A 82 -19.59 -9.84 -18.51
C GLU A 82 -18.25 -10.39 -18.03
N MET A 83 -17.40 -10.85 -18.95
CA MET A 83 -16.07 -11.37 -18.60
C MET A 83 -15.19 -10.30 -17.94
N LYS A 84 -15.24 -9.04 -18.39
CA LYS A 84 -14.47 -7.95 -17.79
C LYS A 84 -14.95 -7.63 -16.38
N ALA A 85 -16.26 -7.62 -16.14
CA ALA A 85 -16.84 -7.45 -14.80
C ALA A 85 -16.43 -8.58 -13.85
N ASP A 86 -16.48 -9.83 -14.32
CA ASP A 86 -16.03 -10.99 -13.55
C ASP A 86 -14.54 -10.93 -13.21
N LYS A 87 -13.70 -10.51 -14.16
CA LYS A 87 -12.26 -10.31 -13.91
C LYS A 87 -12.01 -9.25 -12.85
N TYR A 88 -12.69 -8.11 -12.91
CA TYR A 88 -12.57 -7.09 -11.87
C TYR A 88 -12.93 -7.64 -10.49
N LEU A 89 -14.03 -8.36 -10.40
CA LEU A 89 -14.49 -8.96 -9.15
C LEU A 89 -13.51 -10.02 -8.62
N ASP A 90 -12.97 -10.88 -9.48
CA ASP A 90 -11.97 -11.89 -9.10
C ASP A 90 -10.69 -11.25 -8.57
N ILE A 91 -10.12 -10.30 -9.32
CA ILE A 91 -8.92 -9.55 -8.91
C ILE A 91 -9.18 -8.91 -7.54
N PHE A 92 -10.28 -8.17 -7.41
CA PHE A 92 -10.60 -7.48 -6.17
C PHE A 92 -10.78 -8.45 -4.98
N ARG A 93 -11.46 -9.58 -5.18
CA ARG A 93 -11.65 -10.61 -4.14
C ARG A 93 -10.34 -11.24 -3.68
N ARG A 94 -9.39 -11.40 -4.59
CA ARG A 94 -8.06 -11.97 -4.27
C ARG A 94 -7.14 -10.94 -3.65
N SER A 95 -7.36 -9.65 -3.90
CA SER A 95 -6.57 -8.55 -3.37
C SER A 95 -7.02 -8.05 -1.98
N CYS A 96 -8.28 -8.27 -1.61
CA CYS A 96 -8.83 -7.83 -0.33
C CYS A 96 -9.42 -9.01 0.45
N ASP A 97 -8.88 -9.26 1.63
CA ASP A 97 -9.46 -10.20 2.60
C ASP A 97 -10.72 -9.62 3.26
N TYR A 98 -11.32 -10.40 4.17
CA TYR A 98 -12.54 -9.99 4.89
C TYR A 98 -12.30 -8.85 5.90
N ASP A 99 -11.07 -8.69 6.37
CA ASP A 99 -10.70 -7.68 7.35
C ASP A 99 -10.38 -6.32 6.70
N ASN A 100 -10.19 -6.28 5.38
CA ASN A 100 -9.97 -5.04 4.65
C ASN A 100 -11.22 -4.14 4.64
N GLU A 101 -11.08 -2.90 5.08
CA GLU A 101 -12.18 -1.93 5.16
C GLU A 101 -12.86 -1.64 3.80
N CYS A 102 -12.14 -1.78 2.69
CA CYS A 102 -12.69 -1.54 1.36
C CYS A 102 -13.40 -2.77 0.77
N ARG A 103 -13.31 -3.94 1.42
CA ARG A 103 -13.83 -5.21 0.92
C ARG A 103 -15.33 -5.15 0.62
N LEU A 104 -16.11 -4.63 1.55
CA LEU A 104 -17.56 -4.52 1.42
C LEU A 104 -17.98 -3.50 0.36
N PRO A 105 -17.54 -2.21 0.41
CA PRO A 105 -17.96 -1.24 -0.60
C PRO A 105 -17.48 -1.60 -2.01
N GLY A 106 -16.26 -2.14 -2.15
CA GLY A 106 -15.78 -2.62 -3.45
C GLY A 106 -16.60 -3.79 -3.99
N SER A 107 -16.92 -4.79 -3.15
CA SER A 107 -17.74 -5.93 -3.58
C SER A 107 -19.13 -5.51 -4.04
N ASN A 108 -19.73 -4.51 -3.38
CA ASN A 108 -21.03 -3.97 -3.78
C ASN A 108 -20.95 -3.28 -5.15
N TYR A 109 -19.90 -2.48 -5.38
CA TYR A 109 -19.69 -1.83 -6.67
C TYR A 109 -19.44 -2.84 -7.80
N PHE A 110 -18.53 -3.81 -7.62
CA PHE A 110 -18.25 -4.81 -8.64
C PHE A 110 -19.45 -5.73 -8.92
N ARG A 111 -20.26 -6.05 -7.90
CA ARG A 111 -21.54 -6.75 -8.11
C ARG A 111 -22.51 -5.88 -8.92
N CYS A 112 -22.61 -4.58 -8.65
CA CYS A 112 -23.43 -3.68 -9.46
C CYS A 112 -23.00 -3.67 -10.94
N LEU A 113 -21.68 -3.67 -11.22
CA LEU A 113 -21.18 -3.80 -12.60
C LEU A 113 -21.58 -5.15 -13.23
N GLN A 114 -21.47 -6.23 -12.47
CA GLN A 114 -21.82 -7.58 -12.91
C GLN A 114 -23.32 -7.72 -13.19
N ASP A 115 -24.20 -7.15 -12.36
CA ASP A 115 -25.65 -7.22 -12.54
C ASP A 115 -26.13 -6.36 -13.73
N ASN A 116 -25.38 -5.30 -14.05
CA ASN A 116 -25.73 -4.30 -15.07
C ASN A 116 -24.77 -4.30 -16.27
N PHE A 117 -24.18 -5.46 -16.62
CA PHE A 117 -23.23 -5.54 -17.74
C PHE A 117 -23.87 -5.32 -19.12
N LYS A 118 -25.18 -5.53 -19.24
CA LYS A 118 -25.93 -5.41 -20.51
C LYS A 118 -26.30 -3.96 -20.85
N THR A 119 -26.42 -3.09 -19.84
CA THR A 119 -26.82 -1.68 -20.01
C THR A 119 -25.67 -0.84 -20.57
N THR A 120 -25.98 0.38 -21.01
CA THR A 120 -24.98 1.33 -21.49
C THR A 120 -24.10 1.84 -20.35
N SER A 121 -22.93 2.42 -20.67
CA SER A 121 -22.03 2.99 -19.68
C SER A 121 -22.70 4.13 -18.90
N SER A 122 -23.50 4.95 -19.57
CA SER A 122 -24.26 6.04 -18.94
C SER A 122 -25.26 5.52 -17.90
N GLU A 123 -26.12 4.57 -18.28
CA GLU A 123 -27.12 3.98 -17.38
C GLU A 123 -26.46 3.25 -16.21
N ARG A 124 -25.41 2.45 -16.49
CA ARG A 124 -24.68 1.73 -15.44
C ARG A 124 -23.98 2.68 -14.47
N ASN A 125 -23.46 3.80 -14.97
CA ASN A 125 -22.85 4.81 -14.11
C ASN A 125 -23.88 5.36 -13.12
N GLU A 126 -25.08 5.74 -13.59
CA GLU A 126 -26.15 6.23 -12.72
C GLU A 126 -26.56 5.20 -11.65
N LEU A 127 -26.71 3.93 -12.05
CA LEU A 127 -27.10 2.83 -11.15
C LEU A 127 -26.02 2.52 -10.10
N CYS A 128 -24.75 2.54 -10.50
CA CYS A 128 -23.64 2.10 -9.64
C CYS A 128 -22.90 3.25 -8.94
N LEU A 129 -23.27 4.52 -9.19
CA LEU A 129 -22.56 5.70 -8.68
C LEU A 129 -22.44 5.69 -7.16
N THR A 130 -23.53 5.39 -6.44
CA THR A 130 -23.53 5.39 -4.97
C THR A 130 -22.57 4.35 -4.41
N SER A 131 -22.56 3.13 -4.97
CA SER A 131 -21.61 2.09 -4.56
C SER A 131 -20.17 2.44 -4.93
N PHE A 132 -19.96 3.07 -6.09
CA PHE A 132 -18.65 3.55 -6.50
C PHE A 132 -18.12 4.61 -5.55
N ASN A 133 -18.92 5.60 -5.17
CA ASN A 133 -18.49 6.67 -4.27
C ASN A 133 -18.03 6.12 -2.91
N ALA A 134 -18.76 5.15 -2.34
CA ALA A 134 -18.35 4.50 -1.10
C ALA A 134 -17.03 3.72 -1.25
N PHE A 135 -16.83 3.05 -2.40
CA PHE A 135 -15.58 2.37 -2.71
C PHE A 135 -14.42 3.38 -2.92
N ASP A 136 -14.69 4.48 -3.61
CA ASP A 136 -13.72 5.53 -3.92
C ASP A 136 -13.23 6.28 -2.68
N GLU A 137 -14.14 6.58 -1.76
CA GLU A 137 -13.79 7.16 -0.46
C GLU A 137 -12.82 6.26 0.31
N CYS A 138 -13.11 4.95 0.35
CA CYS A 138 -12.28 3.98 1.04
C CYS A 138 -10.87 3.86 0.41
N ARG A 139 -10.78 3.71 -0.91
CA ARG A 139 -9.46 3.57 -1.57
C ARG A 139 -8.63 4.85 -1.47
N LYS A 140 -9.24 6.04 -1.51
CA LYS A 140 -8.55 7.31 -1.28
C LYS A 140 -7.97 7.37 0.13
N LYS A 141 -8.75 6.98 1.15
CA LYS A 141 -8.27 6.90 2.53
C LYS A 141 -7.09 5.93 2.69
N LEU A 142 -7.09 4.80 1.99
CA LEU A 142 -5.96 3.86 2.00
C LEU A 142 -4.69 4.48 1.39
N LEU A 143 -4.82 5.18 0.25
CA LEU A 143 -3.71 5.88 -0.39
C LEU A 143 -3.14 6.99 0.50
N ASP A 144 -4.00 7.79 1.11
CA ASP A 144 -3.59 8.85 2.04
C ASP A 144 -2.91 8.27 3.28
N THR A 145 -3.42 7.14 3.79
CA THR A 145 -2.82 6.42 4.91
C THR A 145 -1.43 5.90 4.56
N GLN A 146 -1.27 5.33 3.37
CA GLN A 146 0.03 4.87 2.88
C GLN A 146 1.03 6.04 2.82
N GLN A 147 0.65 7.15 2.20
CA GLN A 147 1.49 8.34 2.09
C GLN A 147 1.91 8.87 3.47
N ARG A 148 0.95 9.03 4.39
CA ARG A 148 1.20 9.52 5.74
C ARG A 148 2.14 8.59 6.52
N LEU A 149 1.98 7.28 6.41
CA LEU A 149 2.84 6.32 7.11
C LEU A 149 4.28 6.35 6.59
N VAL A 150 4.48 6.55 5.29
CA VAL A 150 5.81 6.73 4.70
C VAL A 150 6.46 8.00 5.25
N GLU A 151 5.76 9.13 5.22
CA GLU A 151 6.28 10.40 5.74
C GLU A 151 6.63 10.34 7.23
N GLN A 152 5.74 9.74 8.04
CA GLN A 152 5.99 9.57 9.47
C GLN A 152 7.20 8.67 9.73
N SER A 153 7.37 7.61 8.93
CA SER A 153 8.51 6.69 9.06
C SER A 153 9.83 7.37 8.70
N LEU A 154 9.85 8.20 7.64
CA LEU A 154 11.02 8.98 7.25
C LEU A 154 11.42 9.99 8.33
N LYS A 155 10.47 10.74 8.88
CA LYS A 155 10.72 11.70 9.97
C LYS A 155 11.29 11.02 11.21
N ARG A 156 10.66 9.93 11.66
CA ARG A 156 11.15 9.14 12.81
C ARG A 156 12.54 8.59 12.54
N GLN A 157 12.81 8.18 11.30
CA GLN A 157 14.13 7.71 10.92
C GLN A 157 15.18 8.82 11.07
N GLU A 158 14.93 9.97 10.47
CA GLU A 158 15.83 11.12 10.53
C GLU A 158 16.10 11.58 11.98
N GLU A 159 15.07 11.65 12.82
CA GLU A 159 15.22 12.00 14.23
C GLU A 159 16.13 11.05 14.99
N GLN A 160 15.98 9.73 14.76
CA GLN A 160 16.81 8.71 15.40
C GLN A 160 18.26 8.78 14.91
N ASP A 161 18.47 9.00 13.61
CA ASP A 161 19.81 9.09 13.02
C ASP A 161 20.53 10.36 13.48
N ASN A 162 19.80 11.48 13.61
CA ASN A 162 20.34 12.72 14.15
C ASN A 162 20.73 12.58 15.64
N LYS A 163 19.89 11.92 16.45
CA LYS A 163 20.23 11.61 17.85
C LYS A 163 21.49 10.76 17.95
N ALA A 164 21.59 9.68 17.17
CA ALA A 164 22.78 8.83 17.13
C ALA A 164 24.03 9.61 16.69
N LYS A 165 23.91 10.49 15.69
CA LYS A 165 25.02 11.35 15.24
C LYS A 165 25.50 12.32 16.32
N VAL A 166 24.58 12.86 17.13
CA VAL A 166 24.95 13.70 18.28
C VAL A 166 25.65 12.85 19.34
N CYS A 167 25.11 11.68 19.71
CA CYS A 167 25.75 10.76 20.65
C CYS A 167 27.18 10.41 20.23
N PHE A 168 27.40 10.11 18.95
CA PHE A 168 28.73 9.79 18.43
C PHE A 168 29.72 10.97 18.50
N LYS A 169 29.25 12.21 18.33
CA LYS A 169 30.09 13.41 18.46
C LYS A 169 30.40 13.80 19.90
N SER A 170 29.64 13.25 20.85
CA SER A 170 29.82 13.48 22.30
C SER A 170 30.80 12.50 22.94
N ILE A 171 31.25 11.49 22.19
CA ILE A 171 32.37 10.59 22.55
C ILE A 171 33.67 11.22 22.06
#